data_AF-A0A2E2INV2-F1
#
_entry.id   AF-A0A2E2INV2-F1
#
_cell.length_a   1.000
_cell.length_b   1.000
_cell.length_c   1.000
_cell.angle_alpha   90.00
_cell.angle_beta   90.00
_cell.angle_gamma   90.00
#
_symmetry.space_group_name_H-M   'P 1'
#
loop_
_entity.id
_entity.type
_entity.pdbx_description
1 polymer ?
#
loop_
_entity_poly.entity_id
_entity_poly.type
_entity_poly.pdbx_seq_one_letter_code
_entity_poly.pdbx_strand_id
1 'polypeptide(L)'
;MALKDKQALVPSLASLLWLFFNPILFKKPKSTKNWASKAVLGERVYLNRDTVPIPDRHTIPLHGFLNGISFRGLLLAVWATVYFSVWGAILGVSLAYLGKSWFLDRMVWLYEDMKEANELYRSWEY
;
A
#
# COMPACT_ATOMS: atom_id res chain seq x y z
N MET A 1 -16.84 33.09 -2.90
CA MET A 1 -16.38 32.04 -1.96
C MET A 1 -17.09 30.70 -2.23
N ALA A 2 -18.41 30.64 -2.34
CA ALA A 2 -19.20 29.39 -2.50
C ALA A 2 -19.08 28.58 -3.82
N LEU A 3 -18.40 29.09 -4.85
CA LEU A 3 -18.23 28.37 -6.14
C LEU A 3 -16.98 27.48 -6.19
N LYS A 4 -15.99 27.74 -5.32
CA LYS A 4 -14.72 26.99 -5.29
C LYS A 4 -14.87 25.62 -4.61
N ASP A 5 -15.80 25.51 -3.66
CA ASP A 5 -16.05 24.28 -2.89
C ASP A 5 -16.72 23.19 -3.74
N LYS A 6 -17.55 23.57 -4.72
CA LYS A 6 -18.22 22.63 -5.64
C LYS A 6 -17.25 21.96 -6.62
N GLN A 7 -16.16 22.63 -6.99
CA GLN A 7 -15.18 22.10 -7.95
C GLN A 7 -14.28 21.03 -7.34
N ALA A 8 -13.99 21.08 -6.03
CA ALA A 8 -13.20 20.05 -5.33
C ALA A 8 -14.02 18.80 -4.99
N LEU A 9 -15.35 18.95 -4.83
CA LEU A 9 -16.28 17.83 -4.61
C LEU A 9 -16.32 16.88 -5.80
N VAL A 10 -16.32 17.40 -7.04
CA VAL A 10 -16.37 16.57 -8.25
C VAL A 10 -15.21 15.55 -8.34
N PRO A 11 -13.91 15.96 -8.30
CA PRO A 11 -12.81 15.02 -8.32
C PRO A 11 -12.78 14.14 -7.07
N SER A 12 -13.17 14.64 -5.91
CA SER A 12 -13.23 13.83 -4.68
C SER A 12 -14.28 12.71 -4.78
N LEU A 13 -15.47 13.01 -5.29
CA LEU A 13 -16.52 12.02 -5.52
C LEU A 13 -16.09 11.01 -6.59
N ALA A 14 -15.46 11.48 -7.68
CA ALA A 14 -14.91 10.62 -8.71
C ALA A 14 -13.82 9.68 -8.17
N SER A 15 -12.93 10.17 -7.31
CA SER A 15 -11.92 9.34 -6.63
C SER A 15 -12.55 8.31 -5.70
N LEU A 16 -13.59 8.67 -4.94
CA LEU A 16 -14.32 7.73 -4.09
C LEU A 16 -15.02 6.65 -4.91
N LEU A 17 -15.72 7.02 -5.98
CA LEU A 17 -16.36 6.07 -6.89
C LEU A 17 -15.32 5.15 -7.51
N TRP A 18 -14.16 5.68 -7.90
CA TRP A 18 -13.06 4.89 -8.45
C TRP A 18 -12.59 3.79 -7.51
N LEU A 19 -12.57 4.01 -6.18
CA LEU A 19 -12.20 2.98 -5.21
C LEU A 19 -13.14 1.75 -5.27
N PHE A 20 -14.44 1.96 -5.51
CA PHE A 20 -15.42 0.88 -5.62
C PHE A 20 -15.44 0.23 -6.99
N PHE A 21 -15.26 1.00 -8.07
CA PHE A 21 -15.29 0.46 -9.43
C PHE A 21 -13.99 -0.24 -9.85
N ASN A 22 -12.85 0.17 -9.29
CA ASN A 22 -11.54 -0.37 -9.63
C ASN A 22 -11.50 -1.92 -9.53
N PRO A 23 -11.88 -2.57 -8.41
CA PRO A 23 -11.87 -4.04 -8.31
C PRO A 23 -12.81 -4.78 -9.28
N ILE A 24 -13.89 -4.13 -9.71
CA ILE A 24 -14.89 -4.72 -10.62
C ILE A 24 -14.37 -4.69 -12.06
N LEU A 25 -13.65 -3.62 -12.42
CA LEU A 25 -13.16 -3.39 -13.78
C LEU A 25 -11.93 -4.24 -14.12
N PHE A 26 -11.09 -4.61 -13.13
CA PHE A 26 -9.89 -5.40 -13.37
C PHE A 26 -10.10 -6.89 -13.13
N LYS A 27 -9.86 -7.69 -14.16
CA LYS A 27 -9.92 -9.16 -14.10
C LYS A 27 -8.79 -9.72 -13.23
N LYS A 28 -8.97 -10.94 -12.71
CA LYS A 28 -7.95 -11.67 -11.94
C LYS A 28 -6.60 -11.68 -12.69
N PRO A 29 -5.48 -11.39 -12.02
CA PRO A 29 -4.17 -11.39 -12.64
C PRO A 29 -3.83 -12.79 -13.18
N LYS A 30 -3.23 -12.83 -14.37
CA LYS A 30 -2.82 -14.07 -15.07
C LYS A 30 -1.64 -14.78 -14.40
N SER A 31 -0.82 -14.05 -13.63
CA SER A 31 0.31 -14.60 -12.88
C SER A 31 0.56 -13.79 -11.62
N THR A 32 1.06 -14.45 -10.58
CA THR A 32 1.46 -13.85 -9.30
C THR A 32 2.97 -13.65 -9.17
N LYS A 33 3.72 -13.86 -10.26
CA LYS A 33 5.19 -13.71 -10.31
C LYS A 33 5.68 -12.26 -10.37
N ASN A 34 4.77 -11.29 -10.38
CA ASN A 34 5.11 -9.87 -10.40
C ASN A 34 5.30 -9.31 -8.98
N TRP A 35 6.06 -8.23 -8.88
CA TRP A 35 6.39 -7.56 -7.62
C TRP A 35 5.14 -7.18 -6.81
N ALA A 36 4.11 -6.63 -7.46
CA ALA A 36 2.88 -6.21 -6.78
C ALA A 36 2.12 -7.39 -6.16
N SER A 37 2.04 -8.53 -6.86
CA SER A 37 1.39 -9.74 -6.35
C SER A 37 2.17 -10.33 -5.18
N LYS A 38 3.50 -10.40 -5.29
CA LYS A 38 4.38 -10.86 -4.19
C LYS A 38 4.25 -9.98 -2.95
N ALA A 39 4.09 -8.68 -3.11
CA ALA A 39 3.87 -7.77 -1.98
C ALA A 39 2.56 -8.11 -1.25
N VAL A 40 1.47 -8.33 -1.98
CA VAL A 40 0.17 -8.73 -1.38
C VAL A 40 0.25 -10.11 -0.71
N LEU A 41 0.96 -11.06 -1.31
CA LEU A 41 1.16 -12.38 -0.70
C LEU A 41 2.02 -12.27 0.57
N GLY A 42 3.05 -11.42 0.57
CA GLY A 42 3.85 -11.10 1.74
C GLY A 42 3.04 -10.49 2.87
N GLU A 43 2.10 -9.59 2.57
CA GLU A 43 1.15 -9.07 3.56
C GLU A 43 0.32 -10.19 4.21
N ARG A 44 -0.14 -11.17 3.42
CA ARG A 44 -0.87 -12.34 3.94
C ARG A 44 0.00 -13.22 4.84
N VAL A 45 1.25 -13.44 4.45
CA VAL A 45 2.22 -14.18 5.27
C VAL A 45 2.47 -13.45 6.58
N TYR A 46 2.67 -12.12 6.53
CA TYR A 46 2.85 -11.29 7.72
C TYR A 46 1.62 -11.32 8.65
N LEU A 47 0.41 -11.33 8.11
CA LEU A 47 -0.81 -11.49 8.91
C LEU A 47 -0.88 -12.87 9.59
N ASN A 48 -0.35 -13.91 8.95
CA ASN A 48 -0.33 -15.27 9.49
C ASN A 48 0.88 -15.58 10.40
N ARG A 49 1.69 -14.57 10.73
CA ARG A 49 2.93 -14.73 11.54
C ARG A 49 2.70 -15.31 12.94
N ASP A 50 1.49 -15.16 13.48
CA ASP A 50 1.12 -15.69 14.79
C ASP A 50 0.89 -17.21 14.74
N THR A 51 0.58 -17.77 13.56
CA THR A 51 0.38 -19.21 13.34
C THR A 51 1.64 -19.88 12.76
N VAL A 52 2.27 -19.22 11.79
CA VAL A 52 3.49 -19.71 11.11
C VAL A 52 4.62 -18.75 11.45
N PRO A 53 5.63 -19.17 12.24
CA PRO A 53 6.68 -18.27 12.67
C PRO A 53 7.47 -17.74 11.46
N ILE A 54 7.73 -16.44 11.48
CA ILE A 54 8.55 -15.75 10.48
C ILE A 54 9.99 -15.60 11.00
N PRO A 55 11.01 -15.57 10.12
CA PRO A 55 12.40 -15.39 10.54
C PRO A 55 12.63 -14.09 11.33
N ASP A 56 13.52 -14.11 12.31
CA ASP A 56 13.82 -12.98 13.21
C ASP A 56 14.27 -11.70 12.46
N ARG A 57 14.88 -11.84 11.28
CA ARG A 57 15.25 -10.69 10.43
C ARG A 57 14.05 -9.87 9.95
N HIS A 58 12.84 -10.43 9.99
CA HIS A 58 11.58 -9.79 9.58
C HIS A 58 10.69 -9.38 10.76
N THR A 59 11.08 -9.65 12.01
CA THR A 59 10.32 -9.23 13.20
C THR A 59 10.62 -7.78 13.62
N ILE A 60 11.44 -7.07 12.82
CA ILE A 60 11.84 -5.69 13.07
C ILE A 60 10.59 -4.77 13.01
N PRO A 61 10.44 -3.80 13.94
CA PRO A 61 9.31 -2.85 13.97
C PRO A 61 9.28 -1.86 12.78
N LEU A 62 10.10 -2.08 11.75
CA LEU A 62 10.21 -1.26 10.54
C LEU A 62 8.86 -1.11 9.83
N HIS A 63 8.01 -2.15 9.85
CA HIS A 63 6.68 -2.12 9.24
C HIS A 63 5.78 -1.03 9.85
N GLY A 64 5.73 -0.95 11.18
CA GLY A 64 4.94 0.06 11.88
C GLY A 64 5.48 1.47 11.62
N PHE A 65 6.81 1.62 11.58
CA PHE A 65 7.46 2.89 11.28
C PHE A 65 7.18 3.39 9.85
N LEU A 66 7.31 2.53 8.84
CA LEU A 66 7.04 2.84 7.44
C LEU A 66 5.56 3.17 7.21
N ASN A 67 4.66 2.42 7.86
CA ASN A 67 3.23 2.72 7.80
C ASN A 67 2.92 4.07 8.47
N GLY A 68 3.62 4.40 9.56
CA GLY A 68 3.55 5.71 10.21
C GLY A 68 4.04 6.86 9.32
N ILE A 69 5.13 6.67 8.57
CA ILE A 69 5.59 7.65 7.57
C ILE A 69 4.52 7.84 6.49
N SER A 70 3.97 6.73 5.98
CA SER A 70 2.94 6.77 4.93
C SER A 70 1.70 7.51 5.39
N PHE A 71 1.25 7.25 6.62
CA PHE A 71 0.13 7.92 7.24
C PHE A 71 0.36 9.43 7.44
N ARG A 72 1.56 9.82 7.90
CA ARG A 72 1.93 11.25 8.00
C ARG A 72 1.96 11.94 6.63
N GLY A 73 2.45 11.26 5.60
CA GLY A 73 2.40 11.76 4.21
C GLY A 73 0.97 12.00 3.74
N LEU A 74 0.05 11.08 4.05
CA LEU A 74 -1.37 11.24 3.74
C LEU A 74 -1.98 12.46 4.47
N LEU A 75 -1.71 12.62 5.77
CA LEU A 75 -2.17 13.78 6.53
C LEU A 75 -1.65 15.10 5.95
N LEU A 76 -0.37 15.14 5.55
CA LEU A 76 0.22 16.30 4.89
C LEU A 76 -0.45 16.60 3.55
N ALA A 77 -0.77 15.58 2.75
CA ALA A 77 -1.46 15.74 1.47
C ALA A 77 -2.89 16.28 1.64
N VAL A 78 -3.64 15.76 2.62
CA VAL A 78 -4.98 16.26 2.97
C VAL A 78 -4.91 17.72 3.41
N TRP A 79 -4.00 18.03 4.34
CA TRP A 79 -3.80 19.40 4.81
C TRP A 79 -3.43 20.35 3.66
N ALA A 80 -2.49 19.96 2.80
CA ALA A 80 -2.07 20.78 1.67
C ALA A 80 -3.20 21.01 0.65
N THR A 81 -4.10 20.04 0.48
CA THR A 81 -5.28 20.17 -0.38
C THR A 81 -6.26 21.20 0.19
N VAL A 82 -6.48 21.21 1.51
CA VAL A 82 -7.34 22.21 2.18
C VAL A 82 -6.74 23.62 2.06
N TYR A 83 -5.42 23.74 2.18
CA TYR A 83 -4.71 25.02 2.09
C TYR A 83 -4.29 25.40 0.66
N PHE A 84 -4.72 24.65 -0.36
CA PHE A 84 -4.36 24.85 -1.78
C PHE A 84 -2.84 24.98 -2.04
N SER A 85 -2.01 24.27 -1.28
CA SER A 85 -0.55 24.26 -1.43
C SER A 85 -0.10 23.13 -2.37
N VAL A 86 0.31 23.49 -3.58
CA VAL A 86 0.79 22.53 -4.59
C VAL A 86 2.03 21.79 -4.09
N TRP A 87 3.00 22.51 -3.51
CA TRP A 87 4.23 21.91 -3.00
C TRP A 87 3.99 21.00 -1.79
N GLY A 88 3.08 21.39 -0.89
CA GLY A 88 2.68 20.54 0.22
C GLY A 88 2.00 19.25 -0.25
N ALA A 89 1.16 19.33 -1.29
CA ALA A 89 0.47 18.18 -1.85
C ALA A 89 1.47 17.21 -2.52
N ILE A 90 2.40 17.74 -3.32
CA ILE A 90 3.47 16.94 -3.93
C ILE A 90 4.31 16.23 -2.87
N LEU A 91 4.73 16.95 -1.82
CA LEU A 91 5.52 16.37 -0.74
C LEU A 91 4.74 15.31 0.05
N GLY A 92 3.49 15.59 0.41
CA GLY A 92 2.63 14.65 1.13
C GLY A 92 2.37 13.36 0.34
N VAL A 93 2.01 13.49 -0.93
CA VAL A 93 1.81 12.35 -1.84
C VAL A 93 3.11 11.57 -2.04
N SER A 94 4.23 12.25 -2.28
CA SER A 94 5.53 11.58 -2.45
C SER A 94 5.93 10.81 -1.20
N LEU A 95 5.77 11.41 -0.01
CA LEU A 95 6.09 10.76 1.25
C LEU A 95 5.19 9.55 1.52
N ALA A 96 3.89 9.67 1.23
CA ALA A 96 2.93 8.58 1.34
C ALA A 96 3.31 7.41 0.41
N TYR A 97 3.63 7.71 -0.86
CA TYR A 97 4.00 6.71 -1.84
C TYR A 97 5.33 6.03 -1.51
N LEU A 98 6.36 6.79 -1.12
CA LEU A 98 7.66 6.24 -0.77
C LEU A 98 7.57 5.31 0.45
N GLY A 99 6.86 5.74 1.50
CA GLY A 99 6.64 4.92 2.69
C GLY A 99 5.92 3.62 2.35
N LYS A 100 4.87 3.70 1.52
CA LYS A 100 4.09 2.52 1.12
C LYS A 100 4.88 1.59 0.20
N SER A 101 5.59 2.13 -0.79
CA SER A 101 6.43 1.35 -1.70
C SER A 101 7.56 0.62 -0.96
N TRP A 102 8.21 1.27 0.00
CA TRP A 102 9.22 0.61 0.84
C TRP A 102 8.58 -0.49 1.69
N PHE A 103 7.42 -0.24 2.30
CA PHE A 103 6.70 -1.26 3.06
C PHE A 103 6.39 -2.50 2.19
N LEU A 104 5.90 -2.28 0.96
CA LEU A 104 5.62 -3.35 0.00
C LEU A 104 6.88 -4.11 -0.42
N ASP A 105 8.01 -3.41 -0.61
CA ASP A 105 9.31 -4.04 -0.87
C ASP A 105 9.70 -5.02 0.25
N ARG A 106 9.49 -4.64 1.53
CA ARG A 106 9.73 -5.54 2.66
C ARG A 106 8.79 -6.75 2.65
N MET A 107 7.54 -6.58 2.21
CA MET A 107 6.59 -7.69 2.08
C MET A 107 7.00 -8.67 0.97
N VAL A 108 7.51 -8.16 -0.16
CA VAL A 108 8.06 -9.02 -1.23
C VAL A 108 9.22 -9.85 -0.69
N TRP A 109 10.13 -9.22 0.05
CA TRP A 109 11.27 -9.92 0.62
C TRP A 109 10.84 -11.00 1.62
N LEU A 110 9.88 -10.69 2.51
CA LEU A 110 9.30 -11.67 3.43
C LEU A 110 8.66 -12.85 2.68
N TYR A 111 7.93 -12.57 1.59
CA TYR A 111 7.29 -13.62 0.80
C TYR A 111 8.32 -14.56 0.16
N GLU A 112 9.38 -14.04 -0.45
CA GLU A 112 10.42 -14.87 -1.07
C GLU A 112 11.12 -15.77 -0.04
N ASP A 113 11.49 -15.22 1.12
CA ASP A 113 12.11 -16.01 2.20
C ASP A 113 11.17 -17.14 2.69
N MET A 114 9.88 -16.84 2.82
CA MET A 114 8.88 -17.81 3.32
C MET A 114 8.46 -18.81 2.24
N LYS A 115 8.57 -18.46 0.96
CA LYS A 115 8.27 -19.33 -0.18
C LYS A 115 9.21 -20.52 -0.26
N GLU A 116 10.49 -20.30 0.07
CA GLU A 116 11.49 -21.37 0.08
C GLU A 116 11.30 -22.32 1.27
N ALA A 117 10.80 -21.80 2.39
CA ALA A 117 10.62 -22.57 3.62
C ALA A 117 9.28 -23.32 3.72
N ASN A 118 8.26 -22.96 2.93
CA ASN A 118 6.91 -23.52 3.05
C ASN A 118 6.26 -23.80 1.69
N GLU A 119 5.93 -25.07 1.44
CA GLU A 119 5.30 -25.53 0.18
C GLU A 119 3.94 -24.88 -0.07
N LEU A 120 3.17 -24.56 0.98
CA LEU A 120 1.89 -23.85 0.86
C LEU A 120 2.10 -22.47 0.24
N TYR A 121 3.08 -21.71 0.74
CA TYR A 121 3.37 -20.37 0.22
C TYR A 121 3.96 -20.43 -1.19
N ARG A 122 4.75 -21.47 -1.50
CA ARG A 122 5.21 -21.73 -2.87
C ARG A 122 4.07 -21.96 -3.85
N SER A 123 3.00 -22.65 -3.44
CA SER A 123 1.83 -22.89 -4.29
C SER A 123 1.05 -21.62 -4.68
N TRP A 124 1.27 -20.50 -3.99
CA TRP A 124 0.61 -19.22 -4.28
C TRP A 124 1.25 -18.48 -5.46
N GLU A 125 2.48 -18.85 -5.84
CA GLU A 125 3.16 -18.33 -7.03
C GLU A 125 2.83 -19.18 -8.26
N TYR A 126 2.02 -18.64 -9.19
CA TYR A 126 1.66 -19.27 -10.47
C TYR A 126 1.92 -18.36 -11.67
#